data_AF-A0A167KL78-F1
#
_entry.id   AF-A0A167KL78-F1
#
_cell.length_a   1.000
_cell.length_b   1.000
_cell.length_c   1.000
_cell.angle_alpha   90.00
_cell.angle_beta   90.00
_cell.angle_gamma   90.00
#
_symmetry.space_group_name_H-M   'P 1'
#
loop_
_entity.id
_entity.type
_entity.pdbx_description
1 polymer ?
#
loop_
_entity_poly.entity_id
_entity_poly.type
_entity_poly.pdbx_seq_one_letter_code
_entity_poly.pdbx_strand_id
1 'polypeptide(L)'
;MFCQSIEHNFSKATSKIKQLKRRRQPQHTFQHDNGPAVAAATICDHLATVYSGHILPATRPSASTTTCNSVPFASDDSPFNSPIVKEFMQFMPNCMAPGPDHIRAEMLKPIKSLILPVLALFFTVC
;
A
#
# COMPACT_ATOMS: atom_id res chain seq x y z
N MET A 1 -18.67 -42.74 6.27
CA MET A 1 -18.62 -42.03 4.98
C MET A 1 -17.36 -41.17 4.81
N PHE A 2 -16.97 -40.32 5.78
CA PHE A 2 -15.77 -39.47 5.65
C PHE A 2 -14.44 -40.25 5.54
N CYS A 3 -14.21 -41.23 6.42
CA CYS A 3 -12.96 -42.02 6.41
C CYS A 3 -12.76 -42.80 5.10
N GLN A 4 -13.84 -43.41 4.58
CA GLN A 4 -13.85 -44.09 3.27
C GLN A 4 -13.53 -43.15 2.10
N SER A 5 -13.98 -41.90 2.15
CA SER A 5 -13.69 -40.89 1.13
C SER A 5 -12.21 -40.47 1.13
N ILE A 6 -11.59 -40.42 2.32
CA ILE A 6 -10.15 -40.17 2.48
C ILE A 6 -9.32 -41.36 2.01
N GLU A 7 -9.72 -42.60 2.31
CA GLU A 7 -9.02 -43.80 1.87
C GLU A 7 -8.97 -43.90 0.34
N HIS A 8 -10.08 -43.63 -0.33
CA HIS A 8 -10.15 -43.66 -1.80
C HIS A 8 -9.32 -42.55 -2.47
N ASN A 9 -9.02 -41.45 -1.75
CA ASN A 9 -8.30 -40.28 -2.29
C ASN A 9 -7.06 -39.94 -1.47
N PHE A 10 -6.41 -40.94 -0.89
CA PHE A 10 -5.34 -40.75 0.10
C PHE A 10 -4.17 -39.92 -0.44
N SER A 11 -3.77 -40.13 -1.71
CA SER A 11 -2.72 -39.36 -2.39
C SER A 11 -3.08 -37.86 -2.52
N LYS A 12 -4.34 -37.55 -2.83
CA LYS A 12 -4.82 -36.16 -2.96
C LYS A 12 -4.89 -35.47 -1.59
N ALA A 13 -5.37 -36.19 -0.58
CA ALA A 13 -5.42 -35.71 0.81
C ALA A 13 -4.01 -35.44 1.36
N THR A 14 -3.09 -36.39 1.20
CA THR A 14 -1.69 -36.24 1.64
C THR A 14 -0.95 -35.14 0.87
N SER A 15 -1.20 -34.99 -0.44
CA SER A 15 -0.66 -33.88 -1.23
C SER A 15 -1.13 -32.52 -0.71
N LYS A 16 -2.42 -32.37 -0.39
CA LYS A 16 -2.97 -31.13 0.22
C LYS A 16 -2.38 -30.86 1.60
N ILE A 17 -2.21 -31.89 2.43
CA ILE A 17 -1.56 -31.78 3.74
C ILE A 17 -0.10 -31.34 3.59
N LYS A 18 0.66 -31.95 2.66
CA LYS A 18 2.04 -31.55 2.35
C LYS A 18 2.11 -30.11 1.86
N GLN A 19 1.20 -29.71 0.97
CA GLN A 19 1.10 -28.34 0.47
C GLN A 19 0.83 -27.35 1.61
N LEU A 20 -0.11 -27.68 2.51
CA LEU A 20 -0.44 -26.86 3.67
C LEU A 20 0.74 -26.74 4.63
N LYS A 21 1.43 -27.86 4.91
CA LYS A 21 2.63 -27.89 5.75
C LYS A 21 3.75 -27.04 5.15
N ARG A 22 3.97 -27.12 3.83
CA ARG A 22 4.96 -26.30 3.11
C ARG A 22 4.62 -24.80 3.14
N ARG A 23 3.33 -24.43 3.05
CA ARG A 23 2.89 -23.03 3.19
C ARG A 23 3.04 -22.49 4.62
N ARG A 24 2.96 -23.38 5.62
CA ARG A 24 3.16 -23.05 7.04
C ARG A 24 4.63 -23.14 7.47
N GLN A 25 5.53 -23.62 6.61
CA GLN A 25 6.96 -23.47 6.86
C GLN A 25 7.26 -21.96 6.88
N PRO A 26 7.99 -21.47 7.90
CA PRO A 26 8.39 -20.08 7.92
C PRO A 26 9.19 -19.80 6.66
N GLN A 27 8.63 -18.95 5.80
CA GLN A 27 9.40 -18.27 4.76
C GLN A 27 10.45 -17.39 5.47
N HIS A 28 11.44 -16.89 4.73
CA HIS A 28 12.50 -16.01 5.24
C HIS A 28 11.92 -14.68 5.75
N THR A 29 11.25 -14.75 6.90
CA THR A 29 10.51 -13.69 7.55
C THR A 29 11.19 -13.43 8.87
N PHE A 30 11.26 -12.16 9.27
CA PHE A 30 11.76 -11.75 10.57
C PHE A 30 11.07 -12.56 11.68
N GLN A 31 11.86 -13.23 12.51
CA GLN A 31 11.39 -13.98 13.67
C GLN A 31 11.98 -13.35 14.94
N HIS A 32 11.25 -13.46 16.03
CA HIS A 32 11.66 -13.01 17.33
C HIS A 32 11.51 -14.16 18.33
N ASP A 33 12.46 -14.35 19.24
CA ASP A 33 12.49 -15.48 20.18
C ASP A 33 11.24 -15.51 21.08
N ASN A 34 10.75 -14.32 21.44
CA ASN A 34 9.50 -14.14 22.21
C ASN A 34 8.20 -14.32 21.40
N GLY A 35 8.29 -14.79 20.16
CA GLY A 35 7.14 -15.15 19.33
C GLY A 35 6.64 -14.04 18.38
N PRO A 36 5.58 -14.35 17.62
CA PRO A 36 5.16 -13.55 16.46
C PRO A 36 4.56 -12.19 16.81
N ALA A 37 3.90 -12.06 17.96
CA ALA A 37 3.34 -10.77 18.39
C ALA A 37 4.45 -9.76 18.70
N VAL A 38 5.51 -10.21 19.38
CA VAL A 38 6.69 -9.38 19.66
C VAL A 38 7.44 -9.06 18.37
N ALA A 39 7.59 -10.03 17.46
CA ALA A 39 8.20 -9.79 16.16
C ALA A 39 7.47 -8.68 15.38
N ALA A 40 6.13 -8.71 15.37
CA ALA A 40 5.32 -7.67 14.74
C ALA A 40 5.50 -6.31 15.41
N ALA A 41 5.51 -6.25 16.74
CA ALA A 41 5.77 -5.02 17.49
C ALA A 41 7.16 -4.43 17.17
N THR A 42 8.21 -5.25 17.16
CA THR A 42 9.56 -4.81 16.79
C THR A 42 9.62 -4.21 15.39
N ILE A 43 8.93 -4.82 14.41
CA ILE A 43 8.84 -4.27 13.06
C ILE A 43 8.10 -2.94 13.08
N CYS A 44 6.99 -2.82 13.81
CA CYS A 44 6.26 -1.56 13.94
C CYS A 44 7.14 -0.44 14.51
N ASP A 45 7.87 -0.71 15.60
CA ASP A 45 8.75 0.27 16.24
C ASP A 45 9.91 0.67 15.32
N HIS A 46 10.49 -0.29 14.61
CA HIS A 46 11.52 -0.05 13.61
C HIS A 46 11.01 0.88 12.49
N LEU A 47 9.85 0.56 11.91
CA LEU A 47 9.26 1.38 10.85
C LEU A 47 8.89 2.77 11.36
N ALA A 48 8.36 2.89 12.58
CA ALA A 48 8.09 4.19 13.20
C ALA A 48 9.36 5.02 13.34
N THR A 49 10.48 4.40 13.71
CA THR A 49 11.78 5.07 13.80
C THR A 49 12.30 5.50 12.44
N VAL A 50 12.25 4.62 11.44
CA VAL A 50 12.71 4.90 10.06
C VAL A 50 11.91 6.05 9.44
N TYR A 51 10.58 6.05 9.62
CA TYR A 51 9.68 7.05 9.04
C TYR A 51 9.35 8.22 9.97
N SER A 52 10.03 8.34 11.11
CA SER A 52 9.85 9.46 12.06
C SER A 52 10.21 10.83 11.49
N GLY A 53 10.93 10.86 10.36
CA GLY A 53 11.39 12.09 9.72
C GLY A 53 12.62 12.71 10.39
N HIS A 54 13.24 12.05 11.39
CA HIS A 54 14.44 12.57 12.07
C HIS A 54 15.66 12.74 11.12
N ILE A 55 15.67 12.03 9.99
CA ILE A 55 16.71 12.12 8.96
C ILE A 55 16.45 13.30 8.00
N LEU A 56 15.25 13.88 8.01
CA LEU A 56 14.89 14.99 7.14
C LEU A 56 15.48 16.30 7.69
N PRO A 57 15.87 17.25 6.81
CA PRO A 57 16.30 18.57 7.23
C PRO A 57 15.24 19.27 8.08
N ALA A 58 15.65 19.94 9.17
CA ALA A 58 14.74 20.68 10.05
C ALA A 58 13.97 21.78 9.31
N THR A 59 14.56 22.34 8.26
CA THR A 59 13.92 23.34 7.40
C THR A 59 13.20 22.64 6.26
N ARG A 60 11.90 22.38 6.43
CA ARG A 60 11.04 22.00 5.33
C ARG A 60 10.81 23.24 4.45
N PRO A 61 10.88 23.13 3.10
CA PRO A 61 10.41 24.20 2.23
C PRO A 61 8.99 24.59 2.62
N SER A 62 8.70 25.89 2.66
CA SER A 62 7.33 26.34 2.87
C SER A 62 6.43 25.64 1.85
N ALA A 63 5.28 25.13 2.30
CA ALA A 63 4.33 24.50 1.40
C ALA A 63 4.08 25.46 0.23
N SER A 64 4.27 24.99 -1.01
CA SER A 64 4.00 25.80 -2.18
C SER A 64 2.54 26.22 -2.12
N THR A 65 2.29 27.49 -1.81
CA THR A 65 1.00 28.16 -2.03
C THR A 65 0.81 28.35 -3.53
N THR A 66 0.84 27.25 -4.28
CA THR A 66 0.38 27.26 -5.67
C THR A 66 -1.13 27.27 -5.60
N THR A 67 -1.70 28.47 -5.41
CA THR A 67 -3.09 28.70 -5.76
C THR A 67 -3.20 28.34 -7.25
N CYS A 68 -4.07 27.37 -7.55
CA CYS A 68 -4.34 26.84 -8.89
C CYS A 68 -4.47 27.94 -9.96
N ASN A 69 -4.93 29.12 -9.56
CA ASN A 69 -5.22 30.27 -10.41
C ASN A 69 -3.98 31.00 -10.99
N SER A 70 -2.76 30.58 -10.64
CA SER A 70 -1.51 31.24 -11.09
C SER A 70 -0.70 30.44 -12.11
N VAL A 71 -1.11 29.21 -12.41
CA VAL A 71 -0.49 28.41 -13.47
C VAL A 71 -1.24 28.64 -14.78
N PRO A 72 -0.52 28.93 -15.90
CA PRO A 72 -1.14 29.28 -17.18
C PRO A 72 -1.97 28.14 -17.83
N PHE A 73 -2.01 26.97 -17.19
CA PHE A 73 -2.70 25.77 -17.65
C PHE A 73 -3.91 25.39 -16.79
N ALA A 74 -4.21 26.11 -15.70
CA ALA A 74 -5.43 25.86 -14.94
C ALA A 74 -6.64 26.35 -15.74
N SER A 75 -7.20 25.44 -16.56
CA SER A 75 -8.49 25.63 -17.18
C SER A 75 -9.59 25.19 -16.21
N ASP A 76 -10.58 26.03 -15.99
CA ASP A 76 -11.78 25.68 -15.23
C ASP A 76 -12.57 24.52 -15.88
N ASP A 77 -12.33 24.28 -17.17
CA ASP A 77 -12.93 23.17 -17.95
C ASP A 77 -12.12 21.86 -17.92
N SER A 78 -11.10 21.76 -17.06
CA SER A 78 -10.32 20.52 -16.95
C SER A 78 -11.21 19.35 -16.49
N PRO A 79 -11.18 18.21 -17.21
CA PRO A 79 -11.90 17.01 -16.77
C PRO A 79 -11.30 16.40 -15.49
N PHE A 80 -10.14 16.90 -15.03
CA PHE A 80 -9.42 16.41 -13.85
C PHE A 80 -9.47 17.39 -12.68
N ASN A 81 -10.67 17.87 -12.37
CA ASN A 81 -10.88 18.70 -11.19
C ASN A 81 -10.69 17.90 -9.87
N SER A 82 -10.41 18.63 -8.79
CA SER A 82 -10.18 18.04 -7.46
C SER A 82 -11.27 17.03 -7.00
N PRO A 83 -12.58 17.28 -7.14
CA PRO A 83 -13.59 16.30 -6.73
C PRO A 83 -13.55 15.00 -7.56
N ILE A 84 -13.31 15.06 -8.87
CA ILE A 84 -13.19 13.87 -9.73
C ILE A 84 -11.97 13.04 -9.33
N VAL A 85 -10.79 13.67 -9.20
CA VAL A 85 -9.57 12.97 -8.78
C VAL A 85 -9.75 12.37 -7.38
N LYS A 86 -10.46 13.07 -6.49
CA LYS A 86 -10.76 12.60 -5.15
C LYS A 86 -11.61 11.32 -5.19
N GLU A 87 -12.60 11.26 -6.07
CA GLU A 87 -13.45 10.08 -6.24
C GLU A 87 -12.62 8.88 -6.71
N PHE A 88 -11.82 9.03 -7.78
CA PHE A 88 -10.96 7.96 -8.28
C PHE A 88 -9.97 7.45 -7.22
N MET A 89 -9.33 8.34 -6.47
CA MET A 89 -8.42 7.94 -5.39
C MET A 89 -9.13 7.17 -4.26
N GLN A 90 -10.42 7.42 -4.03
CA GLN A 90 -11.20 6.68 -3.02
C GLN A 90 -11.43 5.24 -3.45
N PHE A 91 -11.73 5.03 -4.74
CA PHE A 91 -12.08 3.74 -5.32
C PHE A 91 -10.89 2.98 -5.89
N MET A 92 -9.66 3.47 -5.70
CA MET A 92 -8.46 2.72 -6.10
C MET A 92 -8.49 1.31 -5.50
N PRO A 93 -8.31 0.25 -6.30
CA PRO A 93 -8.32 -1.11 -5.80
C PRO A 93 -7.11 -1.34 -4.89
N ASN A 94 -7.36 -1.95 -3.73
CA ASN A 94 -6.28 -2.41 -2.86
C ASN A 94 -5.69 -3.72 -3.41
N CYS A 95 -4.46 -4.00 -3.03
CA CYS A 95 -3.73 -5.23 -3.33
C CYS A 95 -3.45 -5.45 -4.82
N MET A 96 -3.55 -4.39 -5.65
CA MET A 96 -3.02 -4.45 -7.01
C MET A 96 -1.50 -4.50 -6.97
N ALA A 97 -0.92 -5.18 -7.97
CA ALA A 97 0.51 -5.20 -8.14
C ALA A 97 1.02 -3.75 -8.31
N PRO A 98 2.08 -3.36 -7.58
CA PRO A 98 2.67 -2.05 -7.77
C PRO A 98 3.16 -1.84 -9.21
N GLY A 99 3.11 -0.61 -9.68
CA GLY A 99 3.77 -0.21 -10.92
C GLY A 99 5.30 -0.19 -10.79
N PRO A 100 6.02 0.26 -11.84
CA PRO A 100 7.48 0.42 -11.80
C PRO A 100 7.99 1.34 -10.68
N ASP A 101 7.14 2.27 -10.24
CA ASP A 101 7.38 3.19 -9.12
C ASP A 101 7.25 2.55 -7.73
N HIS A 102 6.82 1.28 -7.67
CA HIS A 102 6.57 0.54 -6.42
C HIS A 102 5.50 1.16 -5.50
N ILE A 103 4.75 2.16 -5.98
CA ILE A 103 3.69 2.83 -5.21
C ILE A 103 2.39 2.02 -5.30
N ARG A 104 1.70 1.87 -4.18
CA ARG A 104 0.41 1.18 -4.11
C ARG A 104 -0.72 2.09 -3.63
N ALA A 105 -1.96 1.68 -3.90
CA ALA A 105 -3.16 2.37 -3.42
C ALA A 105 -3.18 2.53 -1.90
N GLU A 106 -2.68 1.56 -1.14
CA GLU A 106 -2.63 1.65 0.33
C GLU A 106 -1.67 2.74 0.83
N MET A 107 -0.70 3.14 0.01
CA MET A 107 0.24 4.22 0.34
C MET A 107 -0.34 5.58 -0.02
N LEU A 108 -1.13 5.66 -1.10
CA LEU A 108 -1.73 6.91 -1.57
C LEU A 108 -2.96 7.32 -0.75
N LYS A 109 -3.79 6.36 -0.32
CA LYS A 109 -5.04 6.64 0.42
C LYS A 109 -4.81 7.45 1.71
N PRO A 110 -3.81 7.15 2.56
CA PRO A 110 -3.54 7.93 3.77
C PRO A 110 -3.10 9.37 3.52
N ILE A 111 -2.38 9.63 2.42
CA ILE A 111 -1.85 10.96 2.07
C ILE A 111 -2.70 11.70 1.03
N LYS A 112 -3.92 11.20 0.78
CA LYS A 112 -4.81 11.69 -0.27
C LYS A 112 -5.03 13.21 -0.21
N SER A 113 -5.27 13.78 0.97
CA SER A 113 -5.49 15.22 1.12
C SER A 113 -4.29 16.08 0.70
N LEU A 114 -3.08 15.56 0.85
CA LEU A 114 -1.84 16.26 0.52
C LEU A 114 -1.52 16.20 -0.97
N ILE A 115 -1.78 15.05 -1.60
CA ILE A 115 -1.39 14.80 -2.99
C ILE A 115 -2.48 15.16 -4.01
N LEU A 116 -3.74 15.28 -3.57
CA LEU A 116 -4.88 15.59 -4.45
C LEU A 116 -4.70 16.87 -5.28
N PRO A 117 -4.26 18.02 -4.72
CA PRO A 117 -4.05 19.23 -5.51
C PRO A 117 -2.94 19.07 -6.56
N VAL A 118 -1.90 18.31 -6.21
CA VAL A 118 -0.76 18.03 -7.10
C VAL A 118 -1.20 17.15 -8.27
N LEU A 119 -1.96 16.08 -8.01
CA LEU A 119 -2.45 15.19 -9.06
C LEU A 119 -3.44 15.89 -10.01
N ALA A 120 -4.37 16.69 -9.47
CA ALA A 120 -5.30 17.47 -10.29
C ALA A 120 -4.55 18.43 -11.22
N LEU A 121 -3.49 19.08 -10.71
CA LEU A 121 -2.63 19.93 -11.53
C LEU A 121 -1.89 19.12 -12.61
N PHE A 122 -1.23 18.02 -12.24
CA PHE A 122 -0.50 17.18 -13.19
C PHE A 122 -1.39 16.67 -14.32
N PHE A 123 -2.58 16.17 -14.01
CA PHE A 123 -3.50 15.67 -15.03
C PHE A 123 -4.09 16.76 -15.92
N THR A 124 -4.05 18.03 -15.49
CA THR A 124 -4.45 19.15 -16.34
C THR A 124 -3.37 19.50 -17.38
N VAL A 125 -2.10 19.15 -17.13
CA VAL A 125 -0.96 19.47 -18.01
C VAL A 125 -0.64 18.32 -18.99
N CYS A 126 -1.04 17.09 -18.68
CA CYS A 126 -0.88 15.91 -19.54
C CYS A 126 -2.00 15.78 -20.57
#